data_AF-A0A0F9AVY1-F1
#
_entry.id   AF-A0A0F9AVY1-F1
#
_cell.length_a   1.000
_cell.length_b   1.000
_cell.length_c   1.000
_cell.angle_alpha   90.00
_cell.angle_beta   90.00
_cell.angle_gamma   90.00
#
_symmetry.space_group_name_H-M   'P 1'
#
loop_
_entity.id
_entity.type
_entity.pdbx_description
1 polymer ?
#
loop_
_entity_poly.entity_id
_entity_poly.type
_entity_poly.pdbx_seq_one_letter_code
_entity_poly.pdbx_strand_id
1 'polypeptide(L)'
;MAYADLDDVQGLIAKWPIGTTTTPTMTQATAIINDVSFEIDAALSANGIAVPVTTPAWFVSWLSLANQYGAAAAILKSMFPGATGPDETPAYAFWESRYQKALKGIKDGSLIPPGQANEATVAPSTYLTRNPDTEEDLGDIAE
;
A
#
# COMPACT_ATOMS: atom_id res chain seq x y z
N MET A 1 -13.68 -5.22 5.25
CA MET A 1 -14.46 -4.29 4.41
C MET A 1 -13.46 -3.60 3.53
N ALA A 2 -13.70 -3.50 2.22
CA ALA A 2 -12.75 -2.83 1.33
C ALA A 2 -12.60 -1.34 1.68
N TYR A 3 -11.38 -0.82 1.54
CA TYR A 3 -11.10 0.61 1.72
C TYR A 3 -11.55 1.49 0.54
N ALA A 4 -11.86 0.86 -0.60
CA ALA A 4 -12.31 1.53 -1.82
C ALA A 4 -13.48 0.74 -2.41
N ASP A 5 -14.33 1.42 -3.18
CA ASP A 5 -15.43 0.77 -3.89
C ASP A 5 -15.16 0.64 -5.39
N LEU A 6 -16.14 0.09 -6.12
CA LEU A 6 -16.02 -0.12 -7.56
C LEU A 6 -16.01 1.21 -8.33
N ASP A 7 -16.70 2.24 -7.84
CA ASP A 7 -16.80 3.53 -8.50
C ASP A 7 -15.47 4.29 -8.40
N ASP A 8 -14.80 4.22 -7.25
CA ASP A 8 -13.44 4.72 -7.05
C ASP A 8 -12.47 4.14 -8.09
N VAL A 9 -12.48 2.80 -8.25
CA VAL A 9 -11.59 2.11 -9.19
C VAL A 9 -11.96 2.44 -10.63
N GLN A 10 -13.25 2.50 -10.98
CA GLN A 10 -13.69 2.92 -12.31
C GLN A 10 -13.28 4.36 -12.64
N GLY A 11 -13.27 5.25 -11.65
CA GLY A 11 -12.72 6.60 -11.81
C GLY A 11 -11.24 6.59 -12.19
N LEU A 12 -10.46 5.68 -11.59
CA LEU A 12 -9.02 5.54 -11.84
C LEU A 12 -8.72 4.96 -13.23
N ILE A 13 -9.48 3.97 -13.67
CA ILE A 13 -9.31 3.28 -14.96
C ILE A 13 -10.37 3.67 -15.99
N ALA A 14 -10.85 4.91 -15.96
CA ALA A 14 -12.00 5.40 -16.76
C ALA A 14 -11.93 5.10 -18.28
N LYS A 15 -10.72 4.90 -18.83
CA LYS A 15 -10.52 4.48 -20.22
C LYS A 15 -11.07 3.07 -20.53
N TRP A 16 -11.14 2.21 -19.52
CA TRP A 16 -11.55 0.81 -19.60
C TRP A 16 -12.70 0.55 -18.63
N PRO A 17 -13.93 0.98 -18.96
CA PRO A 17 -15.08 0.83 -18.07
C PRO A 17 -15.36 -0.65 -17.79
N ILE A 18 -15.74 -0.96 -16.56
CA ILE A 18 -16.08 -2.32 -16.11
C ILE A 18 -17.59 -2.48 -16.21
N GLY A 19 -18.04 -3.54 -16.85
CA GLY A 19 -19.46 -3.83 -17.07
C GLY A 19 -19.87 -5.23 -16.64
N THR A 20 -21.11 -5.62 -16.98
CA THR A 20 -21.62 -6.97 -16.74
C THR A 20 -21.03 -8.01 -17.68
N THR A 21 -20.52 -7.59 -18.84
CA THR A 21 -19.96 -8.46 -19.90
C THR A 21 -18.45 -8.30 -20.09
N THR A 22 -17.81 -7.40 -19.35
CA THR A 22 -16.35 -7.27 -19.35
C THR A 22 -15.73 -8.47 -18.64
N THR A 23 -14.44 -8.71 -18.90
CA THR A 23 -13.65 -9.68 -18.15
C THR A 23 -12.52 -8.92 -17.47
N PRO A 24 -12.56 -8.70 -16.15
CA PRO A 24 -13.53 -9.20 -15.18
C PRO A 24 -14.88 -8.46 -15.24
N THR A 25 -15.95 -9.12 -14.80
CA THR A 25 -17.28 -8.52 -14.59
C THR A 25 -17.27 -7.61 -13.36
N MET A 26 -18.30 -6.76 -13.17
CA MET A 26 -18.43 -5.94 -11.95
C MET A 26 -18.33 -6.77 -10.66
N THR A 27 -18.99 -7.95 -10.60
CA THR A 27 -18.91 -8.82 -9.41
C THR A 27 -17.49 -9.33 -9.17
N GLN A 28 -16.79 -9.72 -10.24
CA GLN A 28 -15.40 -10.19 -10.16
C GLN A 28 -14.45 -9.04 -9.80
N ALA A 29 -14.67 -7.84 -10.33
CA ALA A 29 -13.91 -6.65 -9.98
C ALA A 29 -14.08 -6.29 -8.50
N THR A 30 -15.30 -6.33 -7.98
CA THR A 30 -15.56 -6.13 -6.54
C THR A 30 -14.88 -7.21 -5.68
N ALA A 31 -14.83 -8.46 -6.14
CA ALA A 31 -14.08 -9.50 -5.44
C ALA A 31 -12.57 -9.17 -5.40
N ILE A 32 -11.99 -8.76 -6.53
CA ILE A 32 -10.58 -8.32 -6.61
C ILE A 32 -10.31 -7.14 -5.66
N ILE A 33 -11.20 -6.15 -5.59
CA ILE A 33 -11.08 -4.99 -4.68
C ILE A 33 -11.05 -5.45 -3.22
N ASN A 34 -11.88 -6.43 -2.86
CA ASN A 34 -11.89 -7.00 -1.51
C ASN A 34 -10.59 -7.78 -1.22
N ASP A 35 -10.10 -8.57 -2.17
CA ASP A 35 -8.86 -9.34 -2.01
C ASP A 35 -7.65 -8.42 -1.79
N VAL A 36 -7.54 -7.34 -2.55
CA VAL A 36 -6.48 -6.33 -2.38
C VAL A 36 -6.59 -5.65 -1.01
N SER A 37 -7.81 -5.35 -0.56
CA SER A 37 -8.02 -4.80 0.77
C SER A 37 -7.61 -5.78 1.87
N PHE A 38 -7.85 -7.08 1.69
CA PHE A 38 -7.41 -8.10 2.64
C PHE A 38 -5.87 -8.23 2.68
N GLU A 39 -5.19 -8.04 1.55
CA GLU A 39 -3.73 -8.00 1.53
C GLU A 39 -3.18 -6.78 2.30
N ILE A 40 -3.81 -5.61 2.13
CA ILE A 40 -3.49 -4.40 2.91
C ILE A 40 -3.73 -4.66 4.41
N ASP A 41 -4.88 -5.24 4.78
CA ASP A 41 -5.21 -5.58 6.16
C ASP A 41 -4.20 -6.57 6.77
N ALA A 42 -3.78 -7.58 6.01
CA ALA A 42 -2.77 -8.51 6.46
C ALA A 42 -1.42 -7.82 6.74
N ALA A 43 -1.01 -6.87 5.88
CA ALA A 43 0.21 -6.10 6.08
C ALA A 43 0.11 -5.14 7.27
N LEU A 44 -1.04 -4.51 7.50
CA LEU A 44 -1.29 -3.65 8.66
C LEU A 44 -1.32 -4.45 9.97
N SER A 45 -1.98 -5.61 9.97
CA SER A 45 -2.05 -6.52 11.12
C SER A 45 -0.67 -7.06 11.50
N ALA A 46 0.20 -7.32 10.52
CA ALA A 46 1.60 -7.70 10.77
C ALA A 46 2.40 -6.62 11.51
N ASN A 47 1.99 -5.36 11.42
CA ASN A 47 2.56 -4.24 12.16
C ASN A 47 1.79 -3.91 13.47
N GLY A 48 0.94 -4.83 13.92
CA GLY A 48 0.16 -4.68 15.14
C GLY A 48 -0.97 -3.65 15.04
N ILE A 49 -1.37 -3.22 13.85
CA ILE A 49 -2.50 -2.30 13.68
C ILE A 49 -3.82 -3.08 13.72
N ALA A 50 -4.80 -2.58 14.47
CA ALA A 50 -6.13 -3.15 14.47
C ALA A 50 -6.82 -2.91 13.12
N VAL A 51 -7.26 -4.00 12.48
CA VAL A 51 -7.97 -3.99 11.20
C VAL A 51 -9.45 -4.36 11.38
N PRO A 52 -10.38 -3.76 10.62
CA PRO A 52 -10.15 -2.72 9.62
C PRO A 52 -9.82 -1.37 10.24
N VAL A 53 -8.94 -0.62 9.56
CA VAL A 53 -8.55 0.73 10.00
C VAL A 53 -9.68 1.70 9.72
N THR A 54 -10.18 2.38 10.76
CA THR A 54 -11.28 3.37 10.63
C THR A 54 -10.86 4.78 11.04
N THR A 55 -9.67 4.92 11.64
CA THR A 55 -9.09 6.20 12.06
C THR A 55 -7.57 6.14 11.93
N PRO A 56 -6.87 7.28 11.77
CA PRO A 56 -7.42 8.60 11.45
C PRO A 56 -7.94 8.67 10.00
N ALA A 57 -8.91 9.55 9.73
CA ALA A 57 -9.60 9.61 8.43
C ALA A 57 -8.66 9.84 7.23
N TRP A 58 -7.59 10.61 7.41
CA TRP A 58 -6.60 10.82 6.35
C TRP A 58 -5.83 9.54 6.01
N PHE A 59 -5.58 8.67 6.99
CA PHE A 59 -4.88 7.41 6.78
C PHE A 59 -5.81 6.40 6.10
N VAL A 60 -7.08 6.35 6.50
CA VAL A 60 -8.12 5.59 5.79
C VAL A 60 -8.24 6.03 4.33
N SER A 61 -8.20 7.35 4.08
CA SER A 61 -8.22 7.89 2.70
C SER A 61 -6.99 7.48 1.90
N TRP A 62 -5.82 7.44 2.54
CA TRP A 62 -4.59 6.95 1.92
C TRP A 62 -4.64 5.44 1.63
N LEU A 63 -5.17 4.63 2.56
CA LEU A 63 -5.39 3.20 2.36
C LEU A 63 -6.40 2.93 1.24
N SER A 64 -7.44 3.77 1.11
CA SER A 64 -8.37 3.73 -0.02
C SER A 64 -7.63 3.89 -1.35
N LEU A 65 -6.76 4.90 -1.45
CA LEU A 65 -5.97 5.13 -2.66
C LEU A 65 -5.02 3.96 -2.97
N ALA A 66 -4.38 3.38 -1.93
CA ALA A 66 -3.55 2.19 -2.10
C ALA A 66 -4.38 0.99 -2.60
N ASN A 67 -5.58 0.78 -2.04
CA ASN A 67 -6.49 -0.26 -2.47
C ASN A 67 -6.92 -0.07 -3.94
N GLN A 68 -7.25 1.16 -4.34
CA GLN A 68 -7.58 1.51 -5.71
C GLN A 68 -6.45 1.13 -6.69
N TYR A 69 -5.19 1.44 -6.35
CA TYR A 69 -4.05 1.09 -7.20
C TYR A 69 -3.87 -0.42 -7.38
N GLY A 70 -3.96 -1.19 -6.29
CA GLY A 70 -3.82 -2.65 -6.36
C GLY A 70 -4.96 -3.27 -7.18
N ALA A 71 -6.20 -2.83 -6.92
CA ALA A 71 -7.37 -3.29 -7.64
C ALA A 71 -7.31 -2.94 -9.13
N ALA A 72 -6.98 -1.70 -9.48
CA ALA A 72 -6.82 -1.26 -10.86
C ALA A 72 -5.75 -2.07 -11.60
N ALA A 73 -4.62 -2.35 -10.96
CA ALA A 73 -3.56 -3.17 -11.54
C ALA A 73 -4.05 -4.61 -11.82
N ALA A 74 -4.69 -5.25 -10.83
CA ALA A 74 -5.18 -6.62 -10.96
C ALA A 74 -6.31 -6.76 -11.98
N ILE A 75 -7.24 -5.79 -12.02
CA ILE A 75 -8.32 -5.74 -13.01
C ILE A 75 -7.74 -5.55 -14.42
N LEU A 76 -6.82 -4.60 -14.62
CA LEU A 76 -6.22 -4.38 -15.95
C LEU A 76 -5.38 -5.57 -16.43
N LYS A 77 -4.66 -6.25 -15.52
CA LYS A 77 -3.98 -7.52 -15.85
C LYS A 77 -4.97 -8.60 -16.30
N SER A 78 -6.13 -8.65 -15.66
CA SER A 78 -7.19 -9.60 -15.99
C SER A 78 -7.88 -9.26 -17.33
N MET A 79 -8.05 -7.97 -17.62
CA MET A 79 -8.60 -7.49 -18.90
C MET A 79 -7.63 -7.70 -20.08
N PHE A 80 -6.33 -7.57 -19.84
CA PHE A 80 -5.31 -7.59 -20.88
C PHE A 80 -4.17 -8.57 -20.57
N PRO A 81 -4.45 -9.89 -20.48
CA PRO A 81 -3.44 -10.88 -20.10
C PRO A 81 -2.30 -11.02 -21.11
N GLY A 82 -2.52 -10.63 -22.37
CA GLY A 82 -1.52 -10.67 -23.44
C GLY A 82 -0.80 -9.35 -23.72
N ALA A 83 -1.00 -8.31 -22.90
CA ALA A 83 -0.36 -7.00 -23.08
C ALA A 83 1.10 -6.98 -22.60
N THR A 84 1.90 -7.92 -23.11
CA THR A 84 3.34 -8.03 -22.84
C THR A 84 4.09 -8.07 -24.18
N GLY A 85 4.34 -6.89 -24.74
CA GLY A 85 5.22 -6.71 -25.89
C GLY A 85 6.62 -6.24 -25.45
N PRO A 86 7.70 -6.62 -26.16
CA PRO A 86 9.00 -5.97 -25.96
C PRO A 86 8.86 -4.46 -26.26
N ASP A 87 9.36 -3.62 -25.35
CA ASP A 87 9.29 -2.14 -25.36
C ASP A 87 7.92 -1.49 -25.07
N GLU A 88 6.89 -2.25 -24.70
CA GLU A 88 5.62 -1.69 -24.25
C GLU A 88 5.48 -1.74 -22.71
N THR A 89 5.16 -0.60 -22.08
CA THR A 89 4.78 -0.58 -20.67
C THR A 89 3.26 -0.65 -20.55
N PRO A 90 2.68 -1.80 -20.17
CA PRO A 90 1.24 -1.93 -20.06
C PRO A 90 0.70 -1.06 -18.93
N ALA A 91 -0.52 -0.54 -19.11
CA ALA A 91 -1.13 0.41 -18.18
C ALA A 91 -1.24 -0.13 -16.74
N TYR A 92 -1.36 -1.46 -16.56
CA TYR A 92 -1.37 -2.08 -15.24
C TYR A 92 -0.06 -1.88 -14.47
N ALA A 93 1.09 -1.80 -15.15
CA ALA A 93 2.41 -1.74 -14.51
C ALA A 93 2.60 -0.43 -13.73
N PHE A 94 1.99 0.65 -14.21
CA PHE A 94 2.00 1.96 -13.55
C PHE A 94 1.27 1.94 -12.20
N TRP A 95 0.11 1.28 -12.14
CA TRP A 95 -0.66 1.13 -10.91
C TRP A 95 -0.04 0.11 -9.97
N GLU A 96 0.45 -1.01 -10.52
CA GLU A 96 1.16 -2.03 -9.77
C GLU A 96 2.39 -1.46 -9.06
N SER A 97 3.21 -0.66 -9.75
CA SER A 97 4.40 -0.05 -9.13
C SER A 97 4.05 0.81 -7.91
N ARG A 98 2.94 1.56 -7.96
CA ARG A 98 2.47 2.37 -6.82
C ARG A 98 1.93 1.51 -5.69
N TYR A 99 1.13 0.51 -6.03
CA TYR A 99 0.61 -0.43 -5.05
C TYR A 99 1.75 -1.15 -4.32
N GLN A 100 2.73 -1.67 -5.05
CA GLN A 100 3.89 -2.34 -4.47
C GLN A 100 4.72 -1.40 -3.56
N LYS A 101 4.87 -0.13 -3.94
CA LYS A 101 5.52 0.88 -3.08
C LYS A 101 4.73 1.12 -1.79
N ALA A 102 3.41 1.28 -1.90
CA ALA A 102 2.53 1.46 -0.75
C ALA A 102 2.57 0.24 0.18
N LEU A 103 2.43 -0.96 -0.37
CA LEU A 103 2.45 -2.21 0.36
C LEU A 103 3.82 -2.46 1.03
N LYS A 104 4.91 -2.15 0.34
CA LYS A 104 6.25 -2.19 0.94
C LYS A 104 6.35 -1.23 2.13
N GLY A 105 5.90 0.01 1.95
CA GLY A 105 5.91 1.02 3.00
C GLY A 105 5.01 0.69 4.21
N ILE A 106 3.95 -0.09 4.01
CA ILE A 106 3.15 -0.64 5.10
C ILE A 106 3.94 -1.78 5.77
N LYS A 107 4.48 -2.72 4.99
CA LYS A 107 5.22 -3.88 5.52
C LYS A 107 6.47 -3.50 6.32
N ASP A 108 7.16 -2.43 5.93
CA ASP A 108 8.33 -1.92 6.65
C ASP A 108 7.99 -0.87 7.73
N GLY A 109 6.71 -0.52 7.88
CA GLY A 109 6.23 0.46 8.86
C GLY A 109 6.50 1.92 8.51
N SER A 110 7.20 2.24 7.42
CA SER A 110 7.58 3.60 7.06
C SER A 110 6.39 4.50 6.68
N LEU A 111 5.29 3.91 6.21
CA LEU A 111 4.05 4.60 5.87
C LEU A 111 2.95 4.42 6.91
N ILE A 112 3.27 3.85 8.07
CA ILE A 112 2.35 3.74 9.19
C ILE A 112 2.42 5.03 10.01
N PRO A 113 1.27 5.69 10.29
CA PRO A 113 1.26 6.89 11.10
C PRO A 113 1.81 6.63 12.51
N PRO A 114 2.59 7.56 13.08
CA PRO A 114 3.03 7.44 14.47
C PRO A 114 1.82 7.32 15.41
N GLY A 115 1.85 6.33 16.31
CA GLY A 115 0.78 6.07 17.27
C GLY A 115 -0.39 5.22 16.77
N GLN A 116 -0.34 4.70 15.54
CA GLN A 116 -1.30 3.69 15.03
C GLN A 116 -0.86 2.25 15.32
N ALA A 117 0.43 1.99 15.39
CA ALA A 117 0.95 0.67 15.76
C ALA A 117 0.67 0.41 17.25
N ASN A 118 0.12 -0.77 17.59
CA ASN A 118 0.12 -1.25 18.96
C ASN A 118 1.57 -1.53 19.36
N GLU A 119 2.18 -0.54 20.02
CA GLU A 119 3.57 -0.53 20.47
C GLU A 119 4.57 -0.52 19.31
N ALA A 120 5.32 0.58 19.20
CA ALA A 120 6.60 0.55 18.51
C ALA A 120 7.33 -0.70 19.01
N THR A 121 7.74 -1.58 18.10
CA THR A 121 8.61 -2.70 18.48
C THR A 121 9.87 -2.08 19.06
N VAL A 122 9.92 -1.99 20.39
CA VAL A 122 11.12 -1.55 21.09
C VAL A 122 12.13 -2.63 20.77
N ALA A 123 13.02 -2.34 19.83
CA ALA A 123 14.16 -3.20 19.56
C ALA A 123 14.84 -3.46 20.92
N PRO A 124 15.20 -4.72 21.24
CA PRO A 124 15.80 -5.03 22.53
C PRO A 124 17.00 -4.10 22.73
N SER A 125 17.04 -3.40 23.87
CA SER A 125 18.14 -2.49 24.15
C SER A 125 19.42 -3.32 24.24
N THR A 126 20.28 -3.21 23.23
CA THR A 126 21.61 -3.82 23.23
C THR A 126 22.62 -2.78 23.71
N TYR A 127 23.83 -3.22 24.04
CA TYR A 127 24.90 -2.32 24.46
C TYR A 127 25.10 -1.15 23.46
N LEU A 128 24.98 -1.45 22.16
CA LEU A 128 25.16 -0.50 21.05
C LEU A 128 24.02 0.52 20.90
N THR A 129 22.80 0.21 21.39
CA THR A 129 21.69 1.18 21.36
C THR A 129 21.63 2.05 22.63
N ARG A 130 22.38 1.71 23.68
CA ARG A 130 22.53 2.51 24.91
C ARG A 130 23.81 3.35 24.96
N ASN A 131 24.86 2.93 24.26
CA ASN A 131 26.10 3.68 24.07
C ASN A 131 26.27 3.92 22.55
N PRO A 132 25.63 4.96 21.98
CA PRO A 132 25.93 5.35 20.61
C PRO A 132 27.38 5.85 20.55
N ASP A 133 28.23 5.21 19.74
CA ASP A 133 29.66 5.53 19.55
C ASP A 133 29.90 6.87 18.80
N THR A 134 28.94 7.80 18.85
CA THR A 134 29.19 9.18 18.42
C THR A 134 30.09 9.83 19.46
N GLU A 135 31.41 9.83 19.22
CA GLU A 135 32.29 10.83 19.79
C GLU A 135 31.64 12.21 19.54
N GLU A 136 31.36 12.95 20.63
CA GLU A 136 31.04 14.37 20.50
C GLU A 136 32.24 15.02 19.81
N ASP A 137 32.03 15.49 18.59
CA ASP A 137 32.93 16.45 17.93
C ASP A 137 32.88 17.77 18.73
N LEU A 138 33.64 17.79 19.83
CA LEU A 138 33.92 18.97 20.62
C LEU A 138 34.86 19.84 19.80
N GLY A 139 34.27 20.56 18.84
CA GLY A 139 34.97 21.37 17.86
C GLY A 139 36.10 22.20 18.49
N ASP A 140 37.23 22.22 17.78
CA ASP A 140 38.46 22.96 18.09
C ASP A 140 38.17 24.30 18.77
N ILE A 141 38.40 24.37 20.09
CA ILE A 141 38.64 25.62 20.79
C ILE A 141 40.06 26.08 20.45
N ALA A 142 40.22 26.67 19.27
CA ALA A 142 41.44 27.35 18.87
C ALA A 142 41.65 28.61 19.75
N GLU A 143 42.85 28.69 20.32
CA GLU A 143 43.41 29.73 21.20
C GLU A 143 43.65 31.07 20.49
#